data_AF-A0A9X3JJX3-F1
#
_entry.id   AF-A0A9X3JJX3-F1
#
_cell.length_a   1.000
_cell.length_b   1.000
_cell.length_c   1.000
_cell.angle_alpha   90.00
_cell.angle_beta   90.00
_cell.angle_gamma   90.00
#
_symmetry.space_group_name_H-M   'P 1'
#
loop_
_entity.id
_entity.type
_entity.pdbx_description
1 polymer ?
#
loop_
_entity_poly.entity_id
_entity_poly.type
_entity_poly.pdbx_seq_one_letter_code
_entity_poly.pdbx_strand_id
1 'polypeptide(L)'
;MTQSNAPGAQPYGQPGTGYAQSGATGYAAPPVPGDYDAQHVGNTAQPMTDEGHPEVENVSVGTLLGEVSKDLSTLMRQELELAKAELRQEATEATAIAKEEANKASAIAKEEAAKAGKGAGMLGGAGFAGYMVALFLSFALWWGLENFMDAGLAALIVGVLWAIVGAVLYSAGRKKLKQVDPKRLKQVDFSRLKSINPKPEQTVDTLQQVPGALKPN
;
A
#
# COMPACT_ATOMS: atom_id res chain seq x y z
N MET A 1 -17.22 19.96 -43.37
CA MET A 1 -17.18 18.60 -43.94
C MET A 1 -15.94 17.94 -43.36
N THR A 2 -15.95 16.90 -42.53
CA THR A 2 -16.99 15.97 -42.05
C THR A 2 -16.45 15.35 -40.76
N GLN A 3 -17.31 15.24 -39.75
CA GLN A 3 -17.14 14.40 -38.57
C GLN A 3 -17.13 12.92 -38.99
N SER A 4 -16.34 12.09 -38.33
CA SER A 4 -16.56 10.64 -38.28
C SER A 4 -16.68 10.21 -36.81
N ASN A 5 -17.92 10.11 -36.38
CA ASN A 5 -18.38 9.61 -35.09
C ASN A 5 -19.03 8.24 -35.35
N ALA A 6 -18.59 7.19 -34.66
CA ALA A 6 -19.45 6.12 -34.13
C ALA A 6 -18.61 5.03 -33.40
N PRO A 7 -18.94 4.70 -32.14
CA PRO A 7 -18.40 3.56 -31.41
C PRO A 7 -19.11 2.25 -31.79
N GLY A 8 -18.33 1.20 -32.05
CA GLY A 8 -18.84 -0.15 -32.30
C GLY A 8 -19.24 -0.84 -31.00
N ALA A 9 -20.50 -1.27 -30.93
CA ALA A 9 -21.01 -2.20 -29.94
C ALA A 9 -20.40 -3.61 -30.16
N GLN A 10 -19.92 -4.24 -29.09
CA GLN A 10 -19.56 -5.66 -29.07
C GLN A 10 -20.62 -6.43 -28.25
N PRO A 11 -21.12 -7.59 -28.73
CA PRO A 11 -22.14 -8.37 -28.06
C PRO A 11 -21.56 -9.31 -26.98
N TYR A 12 -22.41 -9.65 -26.01
CA TYR A 12 -22.21 -10.54 -24.87
C TYR A 12 -21.47 -11.86 -25.18
N GLY A 13 -20.45 -12.16 -24.36
CA GLY A 13 -19.78 -13.46 -24.30
C GLY A 13 -19.22 -13.71 -22.89
N GLN A 14 -19.73 -14.75 -22.23
CA GLN A 14 -19.30 -15.23 -20.92
C GLN A 14 -17.84 -15.72 -20.92
N PRO A 15 -17.07 -15.48 -19.85
CA PRO A 15 -15.88 -16.27 -19.54
C PRO A 15 -16.17 -17.26 -18.40
N GLY A 16 -16.14 -18.55 -18.75
CA GLY A 16 -16.09 -19.66 -17.81
C GLY A 16 -14.76 -19.71 -17.06
N THR A 17 -14.83 -19.98 -15.76
CA THR A 17 -13.68 -20.23 -14.89
C THR A 17 -13.23 -21.67 -15.02
N GLY A 18 -12.06 -21.88 -15.62
CA GLY A 18 -11.33 -23.15 -15.54
C GLY A 18 -10.44 -23.19 -14.31
N TYR A 19 -10.67 -24.17 -13.43
CA TYR A 19 -9.65 -24.70 -12.55
C TYR A 19 -9.53 -26.20 -12.78
N ALA A 20 -8.28 -26.66 -12.87
CA ALA A 20 -7.88 -27.97 -13.34
C ALA A 20 -8.25 -29.11 -12.39
N GLN A 21 -8.36 -30.27 -13.02
CA GLN A 21 -8.72 -31.59 -12.53
C GLN A 21 -7.54 -32.35 -11.92
N SER A 22 -7.75 -32.93 -10.72
CA SER A 22 -7.25 -34.24 -10.26
C SER A 22 -7.95 -34.54 -8.92
N GLY A 23 -8.52 -35.69 -8.58
CA GLY A 23 -8.67 -37.00 -9.17
C GLY A 23 -8.96 -37.96 -8.00
N ALA A 24 -10.11 -38.65 -8.02
CA ALA A 24 -10.52 -39.78 -7.16
C ALA A 24 -10.81 -39.42 -5.67
N THR A 25 -11.87 -39.86 -4.98
CA THR A 25 -12.76 -41.03 -5.08
C THR A 25 -14.06 -40.76 -4.30
N GLY A 26 -15.20 -41.22 -4.85
CA GLY A 26 -16.27 -41.87 -4.06
C GLY A 26 -17.42 -41.02 -3.53
N TYR A 27 -18.48 -40.86 -4.33
CA TYR A 27 -19.85 -40.74 -3.79
C TYR A 27 -20.74 -41.78 -4.46
N ALA A 28 -21.13 -42.80 -3.70
CA ALA A 28 -22.20 -43.71 -4.09
C ALA A 28 -23.51 -43.20 -3.46
N ALA A 29 -24.54 -43.05 -4.28
CA ALA A 29 -25.87 -42.64 -3.87
C ALA A 29 -26.55 -43.72 -2.99
N PRO A 30 -27.31 -43.35 -1.94
CA PRO A 30 -28.14 -44.32 -1.24
C PRO A 30 -29.42 -44.64 -2.04
N PRO A 31 -29.83 -45.91 -2.15
CA PRO A 31 -31.11 -46.30 -2.72
C PRO A 31 -32.26 -46.17 -1.72
N VAL A 32 -33.43 -45.77 -2.22
CA VAL A 32 -34.76 -45.87 -1.60
C VAL A 32 -35.53 -47.02 -2.27
N PRO A 33 -36.67 -47.51 -1.74
CA PRO A 33 -36.87 -48.21 -0.47
C PRO A 33 -37.58 -49.57 -0.71
N GLY A 34 -37.39 -50.57 0.15
CA GLY A 34 -38.17 -51.81 0.06
C GLY A 34 -37.79 -52.86 1.10
N ASP A 35 -38.80 -53.22 1.90
CA ASP A 35 -38.98 -54.44 2.69
C ASP A 35 -37.75 -55.13 3.29
N TYR A 36 -37.56 -54.89 4.59
CA TYR A 36 -36.94 -55.86 5.49
C TYR A 36 -37.93 -56.14 6.62
N ASP A 37 -38.82 -57.08 6.35
CA ASP A 37 -39.42 -57.88 7.41
C ASP A 37 -38.32 -58.69 8.13
N ALA A 38 -38.60 -58.94 9.41
CA ALA A 38 -38.01 -59.91 10.31
C ALA A 38 -36.77 -59.51 11.13
N GLN A 39 -37.09 -59.19 12.39
CA GLN A 39 -36.48 -59.75 13.60
C GLN A 39 -35.13 -59.17 14.05
N HIS A 40 -35.22 -58.05 14.78
CA HIS A 40 -34.54 -57.94 16.06
C HIS A 40 -35.59 -57.73 17.15
N VAL A 41 -36.08 -58.87 17.65
CA VAL A 41 -36.77 -58.96 18.94
C VAL A 41 -35.68 -58.81 20.00
N GLY A 42 -35.70 -57.66 20.68
CA GLY A 42 -34.76 -57.29 21.71
C GLY A 42 -35.35 -56.23 22.65
N ASN A 43 -36.47 -56.59 23.28
CA ASN A 43 -37.05 -55.99 24.47
C ASN A 43 -37.71 -54.59 24.37
N THR A 44 -38.84 -54.51 23.66
CA THR A 44 -39.92 -53.55 23.99
C THR A 44 -40.96 -54.21 24.91
N ALA A 45 -40.52 -54.67 26.06
CA ALA A 45 -41.39 -54.67 27.24
C ALA A 45 -41.00 -53.43 28.02
N GLN A 46 -41.61 -52.29 27.69
CA GLN A 46 -41.71 -51.25 28.71
C GLN A 46 -42.47 -51.91 29.87
N PRO A 47 -41.93 -51.94 31.11
CA PRO A 47 -42.79 -52.13 32.26
C PRO A 47 -43.67 -50.89 32.28
N MET A 48 -44.84 -50.99 31.64
CA MET A 48 -45.92 -50.08 31.99
C MET A 48 -46.17 -50.35 33.47
N THR A 49 -45.84 -49.39 34.32
CA THR A 49 -46.53 -49.30 35.60
C THR A 49 -48.02 -49.19 35.29
N ASP A 50 -48.88 -49.60 36.22
CA ASP A 50 -50.35 -49.69 36.08
C ASP A 50 -51.06 -48.40 35.59
N GLU A 51 -50.32 -47.32 35.33
CA GLU A 51 -50.81 -45.99 35.00
C GLU A 51 -50.45 -45.48 33.57
N GLY A 52 -49.80 -46.29 32.70
CA GLY A 52 -49.83 -46.03 31.24
C GLY A 52 -49.18 -44.74 30.72
N HIS A 53 -48.01 -44.33 31.24
CA HIS A 53 -47.23 -43.20 30.71
C HIS A 53 -45.93 -43.66 30.01
N PRO A 54 -45.54 -43.07 28.85
CA PRO A 54 -44.27 -43.38 28.20
C PRO A 54 -43.09 -42.94 29.08
N GLU A 55 -42.10 -43.82 29.27
CA GLU A 55 -40.85 -43.47 29.95
C GLU A 55 -40.04 -42.50 29.07
N VAL A 56 -40.30 -41.20 29.26
CA VAL A 56 -39.54 -40.08 28.67
C VAL A 56 -38.23 -39.83 29.44
N GLU A 57 -37.87 -40.71 30.38
CA GLU A 57 -36.92 -40.42 31.46
C GLU A 57 -35.45 -40.63 31.08
N ASN A 58 -35.15 -41.11 29.86
CA ASN A 58 -33.77 -41.41 29.44
C ASN A 58 -33.30 -40.66 28.18
N VAL A 59 -33.93 -39.55 27.80
CA VAL A 59 -33.27 -38.60 26.88
C VAL A 59 -32.17 -37.93 27.67
N SER A 60 -30.94 -38.45 27.51
CA SER A 60 -29.82 -37.98 28.30
C SER A 60 -29.65 -36.47 28.09
N VAL A 61 -29.54 -35.73 29.19
CA VAL A 61 -29.22 -34.29 29.18
C VAL A 61 -27.93 -34.03 28.37
N GLY A 62 -27.03 -35.02 28.28
CA GLY A 62 -25.85 -34.98 27.43
C GLY A 62 -26.15 -34.98 25.93
N THR A 63 -27.25 -35.61 25.50
CA THR A 63 -27.72 -35.60 24.10
C THR A 63 -28.33 -34.24 23.74
N LEU A 64 -29.20 -33.71 24.59
CA LEU A 64 -29.80 -32.38 24.41
C LEU A 64 -28.74 -31.27 24.46
N LEU A 65 -27.78 -31.36 25.38
CA LEU A 65 -26.66 -30.44 25.46
C LEU A 65 -25.71 -30.59 24.25
N GLY A 66 -25.57 -31.80 23.71
CA GLY A 66 -24.79 -32.09 22.49
C GLY A 66 -25.41 -31.47 21.24
N GLU A 67 -26.74 -31.54 21.09
CA GLU A 67 -27.47 -30.89 19.99
C GLU A 67 -27.36 -29.36 20.07
N VAL A 68 -27.59 -28.78 21.25
CA VAL A 68 -27.42 -27.33 21.46
C VAL A 68 -25.97 -26.87 21.22
N SER A 69 -24.97 -27.66 21.65
CA SER A 69 -23.55 -27.35 21.42
C SER A 69 -23.17 -27.43 19.94
N LYS A 70 -23.82 -28.33 19.19
CA LYS A 70 -23.61 -28.51 17.75
C LYS A 70 -24.26 -27.39 16.94
N ASP A 71 -25.46 -26.95 17.33
CA ASP A 71 -26.15 -25.84 16.68
C ASP A 71 -25.45 -24.51 16.97
N LEU A 72 -24.97 -24.30 18.20
CA LEU A 72 -24.11 -23.15 18.54
C LEU A 72 -22.78 -23.17 17.79
N SER A 73 -22.17 -24.34 17.59
CA SER A 73 -20.95 -24.49 16.77
C SER A 73 -21.18 -24.13 15.31
N THR A 74 -22.40 -24.36 14.80
CA THR A 74 -22.77 -24.02 13.42
C THR A 74 -22.99 -22.52 13.26
N LEU A 75 -23.68 -21.88 14.20
CA LEU A 75 -23.86 -20.43 14.23
C LEU A 75 -22.53 -19.69 14.43
N MET A 76 -21.68 -20.12 15.37
CA MET A 76 -20.36 -19.49 15.58
C MET A 76 -19.48 -19.52 14.32
N ARG A 77 -19.56 -20.57 13.50
CA ARG A 77 -18.81 -20.65 12.23
C ARG A 77 -19.36 -19.68 11.19
N GLN A 78 -20.68 -19.51 11.13
CA GLN A 78 -21.33 -18.56 10.21
C GLN A 78 -21.03 -17.10 10.60
N GLU A 79 -21.12 -16.77 11.89
CA GLU A 79 -20.78 -15.45 12.43
C GLU A 79 -19.30 -15.12 12.19
N LEU A 80 -18.40 -16.10 12.33
CA LEU A 80 -16.98 -15.94 12.03
C LEU A 80 -16.70 -15.73 10.54
N GLU A 81 -17.40 -16.43 9.65
CA GLU A 81 -17.25 -16.23 8.21
C GLU A 81 -17.74 -14.86 7.76
N LEU A 82 -18.84 -14.37 8.35
CA LEU A 82 -19.37 -13.04 8.08
C LEU A 82 -18.44 -11.94 8.59
N ALA A 83 -18.00 -12.03 9.85
CA ALA A 83 -17.07 -11.07 10.44
C ALA A 83 -15.72 -11.02 9.68
N LYS A 84 -15.25 -12.17 9.19
CA LYS A 84 -14.02 -12.23 8.36
C LYS A 84 -14.21 -11.63 6.97
N ALA A 85 -15.41 -11.71 6.40
CA ALA A 85 -15.73 -11.06 5.13
C ALA A 85 -15.78 -9.54 5.29
N GLU A 86 -16.43 -9.05 6.34
CA GLU A 86 -16.57 -7.62 6.63
C GLU A 86 -15.21 -6.97 6.93
N LEU A 87 -14.37 -7.61 7.75
CA LEU A 87 -12.98 -7.18 7.99
C LEU A 87 -12.14 -7.12 6.71
N ARG A 88 -12.31 -8.06 5.79
CA ARG A 88 -11.59 -8.03 4.50
C ARG A 88 -12.09 -6.91 3.60
N GLN A 89 -13.38 -6.62 3.63
CA GLN A 89 -13.97 -5.53 2.88
C GLN A 89 -13.48 -4.17 3.39
N GLU A 90 -13.52 -3.94 4.71
CA GLU A 90 -12.97 -2.74 5.34
C GLU A 90 -11.48 -2.57 5.04
N ALA A 91 -10.70 -3.65 5.12
CA ALA A 91 -9.28 -3.60 4.77
C ALA A 91 -9.08 -3.18 3.30
N THR A 92 -9.90 -3.71 2.38
CA THR A 92 -9.82 -3.37 0.94
C THR A 92 -10.19 -1.91 0.69
N GLU A 93 -11.24 -1.42 1.36
CA GLU A 93 -11.70 -0.04 1.26
C GLU A 93 -10.68 0.94 1.85
N ALA A 94 -10.16 0.68 3.05
CA ALA A 94 -9.10 1.47 3.67
C ALA A 94 -7.84 1.52 2.78
N THR A 95 -7.51 0.40 2.12
CA THR A 95 -6.38 0.36 1.18
C THR A 95 -6.65 1.20 -0.06
N ALA A 96 -7.90 1.23 -0.56
CA ALA A 96 -8.28 2.05 -1.71
C ALA A 96 -8.16 3.55 -1.40
N ILE A 97 -8.66 3.97 -0.23
CA ILE A 97 -8.56 5.36 0.25
C ILE A 97 -7.10 5.77 0.40
N ALA A 98 -6.27 4.93 1.03
CA ALA A 98 -4.85 5.19 1.18
C ALA A 98 -4.12 5.31 -0.18
N LYS A 99 -4.51 4.50 -1.17
CA LYS A 99 -3.95 4.56 -2.53
C LYS A 99 -4.34 5.85 -3.25
N GLU A 100 -5.56 6.32 -3.06
CA GLU A 100 -6.05 7.55 -3.67
C GLU A 100 -5.31 8.78 -3.13
N GLU A 101 -5.19 8.88 -1.80
CA GLU A 101 -4.42 9.95 -1.16
C GLU A 101 -2.94 9.92 -1.58
N ALA A 102 -2.34 8.73 -1.62
CA ALA A 102 -0.96 8.55 -2.08
C ALA A 102 -0.78 8.97 -3.55
N ASN A 103 -1.72 8.62 -4.43
CA ASN A 103 -1.68 9.02 -5.84
C ASN A 103 -1.78 10.54 -6.00
N LYS A 104 -2.68 11.18 -5.25
CA LYS A 104 -2.84 12.64 -5.23
C LYS A 104 -1.59 13.35 -4.69
N ALA A 105 -1.04 12.88 -3.58
CA ALA A 105 0.21 13.39 -3.02
C ALA A 105 1.38 13.23 -3.99
N SER A 106 1.44 12.08 -4.69
CA SER A 106 2.47 11.84 -5.69
C SER A 106 2.34 12.74 -6.91
N ALA A 107 1.13 13.15 -7.30
CA ALA A 107 0.92 14.04 -8.44
C ALA A 107 1.48 15.45 -8.14
N ILE A 108 1.20 15.98 -6.96
CA ILE A 108 1.73 17.28 -6.49
C ILE A 108 3.25 17.21 -6.38
N ALA A 109 3.77 16.14 -5.74
CA ALA A 109 5.21 15.94 -5.61
C ALA A 109 5.90 15.80 -6.98
N LYS A 110 5.29 15.12 -7.95
CA LYS A 110 5.83 14.98 -9.32
C LYS A 110 5.84 16.31 -10.06
N GLU A 111 4.82 17.14 -9.91
CA GLU A 111 4.78 18.47 -10.53
C GLU A 111 5.88 19.38 -9.99
N GLU A 112 6.04 19.42 -8.66
CA GLU A 112 7.11 20.18 -8.01
C GLU A 112 8.50 19.63 -8.37
N ALA A 113 8.66 18.30 -8.34
CA ALA A 113 9.90 17.63 -8.72
C ALA A 113 10.22 17.86 -10.21
N ALA A 114 9.23 17.88 -11.10
CA ALA A 114 9.44 18.16 -12.52
C ALA A 114 9.87 19.61 -12.76
N LYS A 115 9.25 20.56 -12.04
CA LYS A 115 9.60 21.99 -12.12
C LYS A 115 11.01 22.25 -11.58
N ALA A 116 11.35 21.65 -10.44
CA ALA A 116 12.70 21.69 -9.87
C ALA A 116 13.72 20.98 -10.77
N GLY A 117 13.36 19.82 -11.32
CA GLY A 117 14.20 19.01 -12.21
C GLY A 117 14.53 19.73 -13.51
N LYS A 118 13.58 20.46 -14.11
CA LYS A 118 13.83 21.27 -15.31
C LYS A 118 14.80 22.42 -15.02
N GLY A 119 14.66 23.09 -13.87
CA GLY A 119 15.57 24.15 -13.44
C GLY A 119 16.99 23.65 -13.18
N ALA A 120 17.12 22.55 -12.43
CA ALA A 120 18.40 21.90 -12.17
C ALA A 120 19.06 21.38 -13.46
N GLY A 121 18.28 20.76 -14.36
CA GLY A 121 18.75 20.27 -15.64
C GLY A 121 19.27 21.38 -16.56
N MET A 122 18.58 22.53 -16.62
CA MET A 122 19.01 23.67 -17.44
C MET A 122 20.29 24.31 -16.89
N LEU A 123 20.43 24.43 -15.56
CA LEU A 123 21.65 24.93 -14.94
C LEU A 123 22.83 23.98 -15.12
N GLY A 124 22.61 22.67 -14.97
CA GLY A 124 23.62 21.65 -15.26
C GLY A 124 24.07 21.68 -16.72
N GLY A 125 23.10 21.77 -17.65
CA GLY A 125 23.35 21.90 -19.09
C GLY A 125 24.12 23.18 -19.43
N ALA A 126 23.78 24.32 -18.84
CA ALA A 126 24.49 25.58 -19.04
C ALA A 126 25.94 25.53 -18.54
N GLY A 127 26.19 24.89 -17.39
CA GLY A 127 27.54 24.67 -16.89
C GLY A 127 28.39 23.83 -17.84
N PHE A 128 27.83 22.73 -18.35
CA PHE A 128 28.51 21.87 -19.34
C PHE A 128 28.74 22.58 -20.67
N ALA A 129 27.74 23.29 -21.19
CA ALA A 129 27.87 24.06 -22.43
C ALA A 129 28.94 25.16 -22.30
N GLY A 130 28.99 25.86 -21.16
CA GLY A 130 30.05 26.82 -20.87
C GLY A 130 31.44 26.19 -20.85
N TYR A 131 31.58 25.00 -20.27
CA TYR A 131 32.83 24.24 -20.31
C TYR A 131 33.21 23.84 -21.74
N MET A 132 32.25 23.38 -22.56
CA MET A 132 32.49 23.03 -23.95
C MET A 132 32.93 24.24 -24.78
N VAL A 133 32.31 25.41 -24.59
CA VAL A 133 32.75 26.66 -25.22
C VAL A 133 34.19 26.99 -24.82
N ALA A 134 34.55 26.87 -23.55
CA ALA A 134 35.92 27.11 -23.09
C ALA A 134 36.94 26.14 -23.72
N LEU A 135 36.57 24.87 -23.91
CA LEU A 135 37.41 23.90 -24.62
C LEU A 135 37.59 24.27 -26.10
N PHE A 136 36.51 24.55 -26.82
CA PHE A 136 36.60 24.96 -28.23
C PHE A 136 37.37 26.26 -28.39
N LEU A 137 37.19 27.22 -27.49
CA LEU A 137 37.94 28.47 -27.48
C LEU A 137 39.44 28.21 -27.20
N SER A 138 39.77 27.25 -26.34
CA SER A 138 41.17 26.84 -26.10
C SER A 138 41.80 26.21 -27.35
N PHE A 139 41.08 25.34 -28.07
CA PHE A 139 41.53 24.77 -29.34
C PHE A 139 41.61 25.82 -30.46
N ALA A 140 40.64 26.72 -30.55
CA ALA A 140 40.63 27.79 -31.54
C ALA A 140 41.77 28.79 -31.32
N LEU A 141 42.09 29.12 -30.06
CA LEU A 141 43.25 29.94 -29.73
C LEU A 141 44.56 29.23 -30.08
N TRP A 142 44.67 27.93 -29.80
CA TRP A 142 45.84 27.15 -30.21
C TRP A 142 46.02 27.20 -31.73
N TRP A 143 45.00 26.83 -32.48
CA TRP A 143 45.04 26.83 -33.95
C TRP A 143 45.24 28.23 -34.55
N GLY A 144 44.67 29.27 -33.93
CA GLY A 144 44.80 30.66 -34.37
C GLY A 144 46.18 31.27 -34.10
N LEU A 145 46.81 30.94 -32.96
CA LEU A 145 48.14 31.47 -32.63
C LEU A 145 49.28 30.80 -33.39
N GLU A 146 49.12 29.54 -33.84
CA GLU A 146 50.12 28.87 -34.67
C GLU A 146 50.44 29.61 -35.98
N ASN A 147 49.53 30.45 -36.47
CA ASN A 147 49.78 31.29 -37.65
C ASN A 147 50.72 32.48 -37.37
N PHE A 148 50.92 32.86 -36.10
CA PHE A 148 51.65 34.08 -35.72
C PHE A 148 52.85 33.84 -34.79
N MET A 149 52.94 32.71 -34.07
CA MET A 149 54.05 32.43 -33.13
C MET A 149 54.25 30.94 -32.84
N ASP A 150 55.45 30.59 -32.32
CA ASP A 150 55.81 29.23 -31.88
C ASP A 150 54.81 28.69 -30.83
N ALA A 151 54.39 27.44 -31.01
CA ALA A 151 53.33 26.80 -30.22
C ALA A 151 53.58 26.84 -28.71
N GLY A 152 54.84 26.90 -28.26
CA GLY A 152 55.18 27.00 -26.85
C GLY A 152 54.68 28.30 -26.18
N LEU A 153 54.67 29.42 -26.90
CA LEU A 153 54.20 30.70 -26.35
C LEU A 153 52.67 30.79 -26.30
N ALA A 154 51.98 30.13 -27.24
CA ALA A 154 50.52 30.03 -27.23
C ALA A 154 50.01 29.26 -26.01
N ALA A 155 50.67 28.15 -25.67
CA ALA A 155 50.34 27.36 -24.49
C ALA A 155 50.51 28.16 -23.18
N LEU A 156 51.51 29.04 -23.08
CA LEU A 156 51.67 29.90 -21.90
C LEU A 156 50.54 30.92 -21.74
N ILE A 157 50.11 31.57 -22.82
CA ILE A 157 49.01 32.55 -22.76
C ILE A 157 47.70 31.87 -22.34
N VAL A 158 47.39 30.71 -22.92
CA VAL A 158 46.20 29.93 -22.56
C VAL A 158 46.28 29.44 -21.11
N GLY A 159 47.46 28.97 -20.67
CA GLY A 159 47.70 28.58 -19.29
C GLY A 159 47.50 29.73 -18.29
N VAL A 160 47.96 30.94 -18.62
CA VAL A 160 47.74 32.14 -17.78
C VAL A 160 46.26 32.52 -17.72
N LEU A 161 45.53 32.46 -18.83
CA LEU A 161 44.08 32.70 -18.85
C LEU A 161 43.33 31.69 -17.95
N TRP A 162 43.65 30.40 -18.06
CA TRP A 162 43.05 29.36 -17.21
C TRP A 162 43.45 29.50 -15.74
N ALA A 163 44.68 29.93 -15.44
CA ALA A 163 45.11 30.20 -14.08
C ALA A 163 44.29 31.34 -13.45
N ILE A 164 44.00 32.41 -14.21
CA ILE A 164 43.14 33.52 -13.75
C ILE A 164 41.72 33.03 -13.51
N VAL A 165 41.13 32.30 -14.47
CA VAL A 165 39.78 31.73 -14.34
C VAL A 165 39.70 30.81 -13.11
N GLY A 166 40.67 29.90 -12.96
CA GLY A 166 40.77 28.99 -11.82
C GLY A 166 40.93 29.72 -10.49
N ALA A 167 41.75 30.78 -10.43
CA ALA A 167 41.93 31.59 -9.24
C ALA A 167 40.65 32.33 -8.83
N VAL A 168 39.89 32.86 -9.78
CA VAL A 168 38.59 33.52 -9.53
C VAL A 168 37.57 32.49 -9.03
N LEU A 169 37.44 31.34 -9.69
CA LEU A 169 36.52 30.27 -9.29
C LEU A 169 36.86 29.72 -7.90
N TYR A 170 38.14 29.45 -7.62
CA TYR A 170 38.60 29.02 -6.32
C TYR A 170 38.27 30.07 -5.25
N SER A 171 38.53 31.35 -5.52
CA SER A 171 38.27 32.44 -4.58
C SER A 171 36.77 32.62 -4.27
N ALA A 172 35.91 32.52 -5.29
CA ALA A 172 34.46 32.61 -5.12
C ALA A 172 33.90 31.37 -4.40
N GLY A 173 34.34 30.17 -4.79
CA GLY A 173 33.94 28.90 -4.16
C GLY A 173 34.34 28.83 -2.68
N ARG A 174 35.58 29.24 -2.35
CA ARG A 174 36.03 29.27 -0.95
C ARG A 174 35.24 30.24 -0.08
N LYS A 175 34.79 31.38 -0.63
CA LYS A 175 33.93 32.33 0.09
C LYS A 175 32.56 31.73 0.39
N LYS A 176 31.95 31.01 -0.56
CA LYS A 176 30.66 30.35 -0.36
C LYS A 176 30.73 29.16 0.60
N LEU A 177 31.79 28.34 0.54
CA LEU A 177 31.97 27.23 1.47
C LEU A 177 32.17 27.70 2.92
N LYS A 178 32.81 28.85 3.13
CA LYS A 178 32.93 29.47 4.46
C LYS A 178 31.60 29.99 5.02
N GLN A 179 30.60 30.22 4.16
CA GLN A 179 29.26 30.68 4.56
C GLN A 179 28.31 29.51 4.86
N VAL A 180 28.69 28.27 4.54
CA VAL A 180 27.91 27.10 4.94
C VAL A 180 28.26 26.80 6.40
N ASP A 181 27.43 27.30 7.32
CA ASP A 181 27.52 26.96 8.73
C ASP A 181 27.27 25.44 8.91
N PRO A 182 28.27 24.63 9.29
CA PRO A 182 28.10 23.20 9.51
C PRO A 182 27.14 22.88 10.67
N LYS A 183 26.78 23.90 11.46
CA LYS A 183 25.82 23.82 12.57
C LYS A 183 24.37 23.57 12.11
N ARG A 184 24.02 23.91 10.86
CA ARG A 184 22.67 23.64 10.29
C ARG A 184 22.39 22.14 10.13
N LEU A 185 23.41 21.31 9.87
CA LEU A 185 23.25 19.85 9.77
C LEU A 185 23.06 19.17 11.14
N LYS A 186 23.42 19.84 12.24
CA LYS A 186 23.09 19.41 13.61
C LYS A 186 21.76 19.96 14.13
N GLN A 187 21.06 20.77 13.33
CA GLN A 187 19.73 21.33 13.62
C GLN A 187 18.59 20.59 12.91
N VAL A 188 18.83 19.39 12.37
CA VAL A 188 17.73 18.43 12.28
C VAL A 188 17.39 18.13 13.74
N ASP A 189 16.38 18.82 14.23
CA ASP A 189 16.06 18.94 15.64
C ASP A 189 15.54 17.59 16.15
N PHE A 190 16.45 16.67 16.45
CA PHE A 190 16.13 15.38 17.07
C PHE A 190 15.47 15.56 18.44
N SER A 191 15.43 16.79 18.97
CA SER A 191 14.61 17.17 20.12
C SER A 191 13.11 17.07 19.82
N ARG A 192 12.68 17.33 18.58
CA ARG A 192 11.30 17.08 18.10
C ARG A 192 10.92 15.60 18.20
N LEU A 193 11.90 14.70 18.04
CA LEU A 193 11.71 13.24 18.19
C LEU A 193 11.67 12.80 19.66
N LYS A 194 12.21 13.61 20.58
CA LYS A 194 12.15 13.34 22.02
C LYS A 194 10.88 13.88 22.69
N SER A 195 10.21 14.85 22.07
CA SER A 195 8.95 15.43 22.54
C SER A 195 7.68 14.66 22.12
N ILE A 196 7.79 13.60 21.33
CA ILE A 196 6.66 12.71 21.01
C ILE A 196 6.56 11.64 22.12
N ASN A 197 6.25 12.09 23.33
CA ASN A 197 5.70 11.25 24.38
C ASN A 197 4.29 11.79 24.68
N PRO A 198 3.23 11.29 24.01
CA PRO A 198 1.89 11.78 24.25
C PRO A 198 1.45 11.37 25.67
N LYS A 199 1.22 12.35 26.54
CA LYS A 199 0.43 12.15 27.76
C LYS A 199 -1.05 12.07 27.37
N PRO A 200 -1.77 10.98 27.69
CA PRO A 200 -3.20 10.90 27.48
C PRO A 200 -3.93 11.66 28.60
N GLU A 201 -3.97 12.99 28.54
CA GLU A 201 -4.74 13.80 29.51
C GLU A 201 -5.82 14.68 28.87
N GLN A 202 -6.18 14.43 27.60
CA GLN A 202 -7.34 15.10 26.97
C GLN A 202 -8.55 14.17 26.73
N THR A 203 -8.59 13.00 27.40
CA THR A 203 -9.70 12.03 27.31
C THR A 203 -10.61 12.00 28.54
N VAL A 204 -10.35 12.84 29.55
CA VAL A 204 -11.24 12.94 30.73
C VAL A 204 -12.24 14.10 30.62
N ASP A 205 -11.88 15.21 29.96
CA ASP A 205 -12.79 16.34 29.77
C ASP A 205 -13.86 16.08 28.69
N THR A 206 -13.53 15.27 27.66
CA THR A 206 -14.50 14.85 26.63
C THR A 206 -15.53 13.84 27.14
N LEU A 207 -15.22 13.13 28.23
CA LEU A 207 -16.17 12.24 28.90
C LEU A 207 -17.03 12.94 29.96
N GLN A 208 -16.69 14.17 30.36
CA GLN A 208 -17.54 15.01 31.21
C GLN A 208 -18.50 15.90 30.40
N GLN A 209 -18.26 16.05 29.09
CA GLN A 209 -19.02 16.94 28.22
C GLN A 209 -20.18 16.27 27.46
N VAL A 210 -20.58 15.05 27.82
CA VAL A 210 -21.82 14.41 27.32
C VAL A 210 -22.89 14.42 28.43
N PRO A 211 -23.68 15.51 28.56
CA PRO A 211 -24.87 15.50 29.39
C PRO A 211 -25.99 14.69 28.72
N GLY A 212 -26.36 13.57 29.35
CA GLY A 212 -27.77 13.23 29.56
C GLY A 212 -28.63 12.78 28.38
N ALA A 213 -28.18 11.87 27.51
CA ALA A 213 -29.05 11.14 26.59
C ALA A 213 -29.52 9.80 27.20
N LEU A 214 -30.18 9.87 28.35
CA LEU A 214 -30.97 8.78 28.94
C LEU A 214 -32.32 9.38 29.33
N LYS A 215 -33.29 9.33 28.41
CA LYS A 215 -34.71 9.44 28.73
C LYS A 215 -35.45 8.26 28.09
N PRO A 216 -36.17 7.46 28.88
CA PRO A 216 -37.06 6.43 28.38
C PRO A 216 -38.36 7.06 27.87
N ASN A 217 -38.85 6.59 26.72
CA ASN A 217 -40.28 6.52 26.43
C ASN A 217 -40.61 5.06 26.14
#